data_AF-A0A9E3J4J6-F1
#
_entry.id   AF-A0A9E3J4J6-F1
#
_cell.length_a   1.000
_cell.length_b   1.000
_cell.length_c   1.000
_cell.angle_alpha   90.00
_cell.angle_beta   90.00
_cell.angle_gamma   90.00
#
_symmetry.space_group_name_H-M   'P 1'
#
loop_
_entity.id
_entity.type
_entity.pdbx_description
1 polymer ?
#
loop_
_entity_poly.entity_id
_entity_poly.type
_entity_poly.pdbx_seq_one_letter_code
_entity_poly.pdbx_strand_id
1 'polypeptide(L)' 'MAIHPQAAALLARSHRLGSDARNTNYAGGNASAKGTDTDPVTGGDVELMWVKGSGGDLGTLTEAGLAVLRLDRMRALADV' A
#
# COMPACT_ATOMS: atom_id res chain seq x y z
N MET A 1 14.32 3.67 9.67
CA MET A 1 13.09 3.16 10.31
C MET A 1 12.77 1.82 9.68
N ALA A 2 12.34 0.81 10.44
CA ALA A 2 11.93 -0.45 9.84
C ALA A 2 10.62 -0.27 9.08
N ILE A 3 10.49 -0.90 7.91
CA ILE A 3 9.24 -0.92 7.14
C ILE A 3 8.11 -1.53 7.97
N HIS A 4 6.92 -0.95 7.89
CA HIS A 4 5.75 -1.48 8.58
C HIS A 4 5.43 -2.93 8.11
N PRO A 5 5.11 -3.89 9.01
CA PRO A 5 4.93 -5.30 8.64
C PRO A 5 3.92 -5.55 7.52
N GLN A 6 2.82 -4.78 7.49
CA GLN A 6 1.81 -4.91 6.43
C GLN A 6 2.31 -4.40 5.07
N ALA A 7 3.13 -3.33 5.06
CA ALA A 7 3.77 -2.83 3.86
C ALA A 7 4.81 -3.83 3.33
N ALA A 8 5.63 -4.40 4.22
CA ALA A 8 6.60 -5.42 3.85
C ALA A 8 5.92 -6.66 3.25
N ALA A 9 4.84 -7.13 3.87
CA ALA A 9 4.08 -8.27 3.37
C ALA A 9 3.37 -7.96 2.03
N LEU A 10 2.90 -6.71 1.84
CA LEU A 10 2.35 -6.23 0.58
C LEU A 10 3.40 -6.30 -0.53
N LEU A 11 4.60 -5.73 -0.31
CA LEU A 11 5.70 -5.77 -1.27
C LEU A 11 6.05 -7.20 -1.66
N ALA A 12 6.23 -8.09 -0.67
CA ALA A 12 6.57 -9.48 -0.93
C ALA A 12 5.52 -10.21 -1.78
N ARG A 13 4.22 -9.93 -1.59
CA ARG A 13 3.14 -10.49 -2.41
C ARG A 13 3.10 -9.86 -3.80
N SER A 14 3.26 -8.53 -3.89
CA SER A 14 3.32 -7.80 -5.16
C SER A 14 4.47 -8.30 -6.03
N HIS A 15 5.66 -8.50 -5.47
CA HIS A 15 6.82 -9.04 -6.19
C HIS A 15 6.56 -10.46 -6.72
N ARG A 16 5.96 -11.33 -5.89
CA ARG A 16 5.60 -12.69 -6.33
C ARG A 16 4.54 -12.69 -7.43
N LEU A 17 3.58 -11.77 -7.41
CA LEU A 17 2.54 -11.68 -8.43
C LEU A 17 3.07 -11.07 -9.73
N GLY A 18 3.86 -10.00 -9.60
CA GLY A 18 4.43 -9.24 -10.71
C GLY A 18 5.69 -9.83 -11.32
N SER A 19 6.21 -10.95 -10.80
CA SER A 19 7.29 -11.70 -11.44
C SER A 19 6.84 -12.44 -12.70
N ASP A 20 5.52 -12.62 -12.87
CA ASP A 20 4.91 -13.18 -14.07
C ASP A 20 4.20 -12.08 -14.87
N ALA A 21 4.78 -11.73 -16.02
CA ALA A 21 4.26 -10.69 -16.91
C ALA A 21 2.86 -11.00 -17.48
N ARG A 22 2.39 -12.26 -17.38
CA ARG A 22 1.02 -12.63 -17.76
C ARG A 22 -0.02 -12.12 -16.75
N ASN A 23 0.38 -11.90 -15.50
CA ASN A 23 -0.49 -11.35 -14.46
C ASN A 23 -0.52 -9.83 -14.49
N THR A 24 0.65 -9.19 -14.63
CA THR A 24 0.78 -7.74 -14.77
C THR A 24 1.85 -7.41 -15.80
N ASN A 25 1.43 -6.83 -16.92
CA ASN A 25 2.29 -6.61 -18.08
C ASN A 25 3.11 -5.30 -18.00
N TYR A 26 2.48 -4.16 -17.69
CA TYR A 26 3.12 -2.83 -17.63
C TYR A 26 2.30 -1.87 -16.78
N ALA A 27 2.88 -1.36 -15.69
CA ALA A 27 2.31 -0.41 -14.72
C ALA A 27 0.90 -0.77 -14.18
N GLY A 28 0.41 -1.97 -14.51
CA GLY A 28 -0.92 -2.46 -14.25
C GLY A 28 -0.99 -3.31 -12.98
N GLY A 29 -2.22 -3.60 -12.57
CA GLY A 29 -2.51 -4.28 -11.31
C GLY A 29 -2.42 -3.34 -10.12
N ASN A 30 -3.43 -3.36 -9.25
CA ASN A 30 -3.44 -2.59 -8.01
C ASN A 30 -3.38 -3.55 -6.83
N ALA A 31 -2.63 -3.17 -5.80
CA ALA A 31 -2.55 -3.93 -4.56
C ALA A 31 -2.55 -2.97 -3.38
N SER A 32 -3.22 -3.37 -2.31
CA SER A 32 -3.22 -2.65 -1.06
C SER A 32 -3.20 -3.60 0.13
N ALA A 33 -2.75 -3.08 1.28
CA ALA A 33 -2.83 -3.75 2.56
C ALA A 33 -3.30 -2.74 3.61
N LYS A 34 -4.14 -3.21 4.54
CA LYS A 34 -4.60 -2.40 5.68
C LYS A 34 -3.86 -2.83 6.94
N GLY A 35 -3.71 -1.90 7.87
CA GLY A 35 -3.10 -2.16 9.18
C GLY A 35 -3.25 -0.95 10.08
N THR A 36 -2.80 -1.10 11.32
CA THR A 36 -2.82 -0.05 12.33
C THR A 36 -1.39 0.40 12.60
N ASP A 37 -1.18 1.70 12.73
CA ASP A 37 0.09 2.29 13.16
C ASP A 37 -0.19 3.48 14.08
N THR A 38 0.84 4.00 14.74
CA THR A 38 0.74 5.15 15.64
C THR A 38 0.65 6.44 14.83
N ASP A 39 -0.39 7.24 15.05
CA ASP A 39 -0.49 8.59 14.50
C ASP A 39 0.58 9.48 15.17
N PRO A 40 1.53 10.05 14.41
CA PRO A 40 2.64 10.83 15.00
C PRO A 40 2.20 12.15 15.63
N VAL A 41 0.99 12.62 15.34
CA VAL A 41 0.43 13.87 15.88
C VAL A 41 -0.33 13.61 17.18
N THR A 42 -1.11 12.53 17.22
CA THR A 42 -1.99 12.24 18.39
C THR A 42 -1.42 11.20 19.34
N GLY A 43 -0.48 10.36 18.89
CA GLY A 43 0.05 9.22 19.63
C GLY A 43 -0.90 8.03 19.74
N GLY A 44 -2.10 8.11 19.17
CA GLY A 44 -3.09 7.03 19.17
C GLY A 44 -2.99 6.12 17.94
N ASP A 45 -3.70 5.00 18.00
CA ASP A 45 -3.82 4.07 16.89
C ASP A 45 -4.63 4.68 15.73
N VAL A 46 -4.13 4.55 14.50
CA VAL A 46 -4.85 4.93 13.28
C VAL A 46 -4.86 3.80 12.27
N GLU A 47 -6.03 3.54 11.66
CA GLU A 47 -6.15 2.61 10.54
C GLU A 47 -5.57 3.25 9.27
N LEU A 48 -4.58 2.57 8.69
CA LEU A 48 -3.91 2.95 7.45
C LEU A 48 -4.14 1.92 6.35
N MET A 49 -4.05 2.37 5.11
CA MET A 49 -4.00 1.54 3.92
C MET A 49 -2.80 1.93 3.08
N TRP A 50 -1.85 1.00 2.92
CA TRP A 50 -0.78 1.11 1.93
C TRP A 50 -1.36 0.70 0.59
N VAL A 51 -1.21 1.53 -0.43
CA VAL A 51 -1.67 1.26 -1.79
C VAL A 51 -0.55 1.52 -2.78
N LYS A 52 -0.43 0.68 -3.81
CA LYS A 52 0.48 0.92 -4.93
C LYS A 52 0.24 2.31 -5.51
N GLY A 53 1.30 3.12 -5.59
CA GLY A 53 1.29 4.39 -6.29
C GLY A 53 1.08 4.24 -7.80
N SER A 54 0.71 5.34 -8.45
CA SER A 54 0.56 5.37 -9.91
C SER A 54 1.90 5.08 -10.62
N GLY A 55 1.84 4.40 -11.77
CA GLY A 55 3.02 4.11 -12.60
C GLY A 55 4.00 3.05 -12.08
N GLY A 56 3.89 2.61 -10.82
CA GLY A 56 4.76 1.56 -10.27
C GLY A 56 4.38 0.15 -10.73
N ASP A 57 5.35 -0.69 -11.06
CA ASP A 57 5.13 -2.10 -11.39
C ASP A 57 5.10 -2.96 -10.12
N LEU A 58 4.18 -3.92 -10.04
CA LEU A 58 4.12 -4.83 -8.87
C LEU A 58 5.41 -5.61 -8.67
N GLY A 59 6.09 -6.01 -9.76
CA GLY A 59 7.33 -6.78 -9.72
C GLY A 59 8.54 -6.02 -9.16
N THR A 60 8.53 -4.68 -9.24
CA THR A 60 9.66 -3.83 -8.84
C THR A 60 9.29 -2.80 -7.77
N LEU A 61 8.07 -2.90 -7.23
CA LEU A 61 7.54 -1.97 -6.25
C LEU A 61 8.47 -1.83 -5.03
N THR A 62 8.72 -0.61 -4.61
CA THR A 62 9.46 -0.30 -3.37
C THR A 62 8.52 0.36 -2.36
N GLU A 63 8.97 0.50 -1.11
CA GLU A 63 8.20 1.20 -0.09
C GLU A 63 7.87 2.65 -0.50
N ALA A 64 8.82 3.35 -1.11
CA ALA A 64 8.61 4.70 -1.65
C ALA A 64 7.55 4.74 -2.77
N GLY A 65 7.26 3.60 -3.41
CA GLY A 65 6.19 3.45 -4.38
C GLY A 65 4.82 3.18 -3.76
N LEU A 66 4.68 3.14 -2.43
CA LEU A 66 3.40 2.99 -1.73
C LEU A 66 2.90 4.35 -1.23
N ALA A 67 1.66 4.68 -1.57
CA ALA A 67 0.94 5.74 -0.87
C ALA A 67 0.34 5.18 0.43
N VAL A 68 0.42 5.96 1.50
CA VAL A 68 -0.16 5.60 2.81
C VAL A 68 -1.37 6.49 3.06
N LEU A 69 -2.55 5.88 3.11
CA LEU A 69 -3.83 6.56 3.22
C LEU A 69 -4.44 6.28 4.59
N ARG A 70 -4.99 7.31 5.23
CA ARG A 70 -5.82 7.11 6.42
C ARG A 70 -7.19 6.57 6.01
N LEU A 71 -7.61 5.46 6.63
CA LEU A 71 -8.81 4.75 6.22
C LEU A 71 -10.10 5.47 6.62
N ASP A 72 -10.09 6.17 7.76
CA ASP A 72 -11.18 7.04 8.20
C ASP A 72 -11.49 8.13 7.16
N ARG A 73 -10.45 8.80 6.65
CA ARG A 73 -10.57 9.85 5.63
C ARG A 73 -11.04 9.31 4.29
N MET A 74 -10.54 8.14 3.87
CA MET A 74 -11.00 7.49 2.64
C MET A 74 -12.48 7.09 2.71
N ARG A 75 -12.95 6.57 3.85
CA ARG A 75 -14.36 6.21 4.04
C ARG A 75 -15.28 7.43 4.04
N ALA A 76 -14.84 8.54 4.64
CA ALA A 76 -15.60 9.79 4.67
C ALA A 76 -15.83 10.42 3.28
N LEU A 77 -15.12 10.00 2.24
CA LEU A 77 -15.33 10.47 0.86
C LEU A 77 -16.61 9.92 0.23
N ALA A 78 -17.19 8.83 0.75
CA ALA A 78 -18.39 8.22 0.15
C ALA A 78 -19.62 9.14 0.23
N ASP A 79 -19.64 10.07 1.18
CA ASP A 79 -20.75 10.97 1.46
C ASP A 79 -20.49 12.41 0.96
N VAL A 80 -19.55 12.59 0.02
CA VAL A 80 -19.21 13.88 -0.63
C VAL A 80 -19.74 13.89 -2.05
#